data_AF-A0A7J3D248-F1
#
_entry.id   AF-A0A7J3D248-F1
#
_cell.length_a   1.000
_cell.length_b   1.000
_cell.length_c   1.000
_cell.angle_alpha   90.00
_cell.angle_beta   90.00
_cell.angle_gamma   90.00
#
_symmetry.space_group_name_H-M   'P 1'
#
loop_
_entity.id
_entity.type
_entity.pdbx_description
1 polymer ?
#
loop_
_entity_poly.entity_id
_entity_poly.type
_entity_poly.pdbx_seq_one_letter_code
_entity_poly.pdbx_strand_id
1 'polypeptide(L)'
;MNKNIQLLAFMIVWIAVTVVALTWGAYVIWPDNVHTDYGFPFDWGIHTTNTIAGPVDKWSVDITALVFDLVFWLGIMTIITALMLYTSKS
;
A
#
# COMPACT_ATOMS: atom_id res chain seq x y z
N MET A 1 -18.40 -22.66 8.10
CA MET A 1 -16.97 -22.45 8.45
C MET A 1 -16.90 -21.75 9.80
N ASN A 2 -15.93 -22.07 10.66
CA ASN A 2 -15.80 -21.42 11.96
C ASN A 2 -15.57 -19.90 11.78
N LYS A 3 -16.34 -19.04 12.46
CA LYS A 3 -16.24 -17.58 12.34
C LYS A 3 -14.82 -17.07 12.66
N ASN A 4 -14.10 -17.73 13.56
CA ASN A 4 -12.70 -17.40 13.86
C ASN A 4 -11.76 -17.72 12.69
N ILE A 5 -12.00 -18.81 11.97
CA ILE A 5 -11.23 -19.16 10.77
C ILE A 5 -11.51 -18.15 9.64
N GLN A 6 -12.75 -17.70 9.50
CA GLN A 6 -13.11 -16.63 8.55
C GLN A 6 -12.37 -15.32 8.86
N LEU A 7 -12.36 -14.91 10.13
CA LEU A 7 -11.65 -13.71 10.56
C LEU A 7 -10.14 -13.83 10.29
N LEU A 8 -9.53 -14.95 10.66
CA LEU A 8 -8.10 -15.20 10.43
C LEU A 8 -7.75 -15.19 8.95
N ALA A 9 -8.54 -15.88 8.11
CA ALA A 9 -8.33 -15.89 6.66
C ALA A 9 -8.44 -14.49 6.06
N PHE A 10 -9.44 -13.71 6.48
CA PHE A 10 -9.59 -12.32 6.07
C PHE A 10 -8.35 -11.48 6.44
N MET A 11 -7.88 -11.56 7.69
CA MET A 11 -6.72 -10.78 8.15
C MET A 11 -5.46 -11.12 7.35
N ILE A 12 -5.20 -12.41 7.11
CA ILE A 12 -4.04 -12.86 6.33
C ILE A 12 -4.09 -12.30 4.90
N VAL A 13 -5.23 -12.43 4.23
CA VAL A 13 -5.41 -11.90 2.88
C VAL A 13 -5.27 -10.38 2.87
N TRP A 14 -5.85 -9.69 3.86
CA TRP A 14 -5.80 -8.23 3.94
C TRP A 14 -4.38 -7.70 4.13
N ILE A 15 -3.58 -8.36 4.99
CA ILE A 15 -2.18 -8.02 5.20
C ILE A 15 -1.40 -8.20 3.89
N ALA A 16 -1.61 -9.33 3.19
CA ALA A 16 -0.95 -9.57 1.91
C ALA A 16 -1.30 -8.48 0.88
N VAL A 17 -2.58 -8.13 0.77
CA VAL A 17 -3.05 -7.06 -0.13
C VAL A 17 -2.44 -5.71 0.25
N THR A 18 -2.37 -5.39 1.54
CA THR A 18 -1.79 -4.12 2.02
C THR A 18 -0.30 -4.04 1.68
N VAL A 19 0.46 -5.11 1.92
CA VAL A 19 1.88 -5.17 1.56
C VAL A 19 2.06 -4.99 0.06
N VAL A 20 1.28 -5.70 -0.75
CA VAL A 20 1.31 -5.55 -2.21
C VAL A 20 0.99 -4.11 -2.60
N ALA A 21 -0.10 -3.53 -2.10
CA ALA A 21 -0.50 -2.16 -2.44
C ALA A 21 0.57 -1.11 -2.09
N LEU A 22 1.22 -1.25 -0.92
CA LEU A 22 2.25 -0.30 -0.49
C LEU A 22 3.58 -0.46 -1.23
N THR A 23 3.87 -1.65 -1.77
CA THR A 23 5.18 -1.95 -2.38
C THR A 23 5.11 -2.17 -3.88
N TRP A 24 3.92 -2.12 -4.47
CA TRP A 24 3.75 -2.22 -5.90
C TRP A 24 4.35 -0.99 -6.56
N GLY A 25 5.30 -1.22 -7.47
CA GLY A 25 5.96 -0.16 -8.23
C GLY A 25 5.32 0.02 -9.60
N ALA A 26 4.90 1.24 -9.93
CA ALA A 26 4.52 1.65 -11.28
C ALA A 26 5.73 2.30 -11.97
N TYR A 27 6.25 1.67 -13.02
CA TYR A 27 7.37 2.22 -13.78
C TYR A 27 6.89 3.31 -14.75
N VAL A 28 7.50 4.48 -14.68
CA VAL A 28 7.09 5.67 -15.43
C VAL A 28 8.29 6.26 -16.18
N ILE A 29 8.06 6.55 -17.47
CA ILE A 29 9.05 7.15 -18.37
C ILE A 29 8.59 8.56 -18.71
N TRP A 30 9.37 9.57 -18.30
CA TRP A 30 9.21 10.94 -18.73
C TRP A 30 10.37 11.35 -19.65
N PRO A 31 10.23 12.40 -20.46
CA PRO A 31 11.31 12.86 -21.34
C PRO A 31 12.57 13.29 -20.57
N ASP A 32 12.41 13.78 -19.35
CA ASP A 32 13.48 14.33 -18.51
C ASP A 32 14.01 13.35 -17.47
N ASN A 33 13.24 12.32 -17.10
CA ASN A 33 13.64 11.33 -16.12
C ASN A 33 12.87 9.99 -16.24
N VAL A 34 13.41 8.96 -15.60
CA VAL A 34 12.79 7.63 -15.50
C VAL A 34 12.72 7.26 -14.03
N HIS A 35 11.53 6.88 -13.56
CA HIS A 35 11.31 6.55 -12.15
C HIS A 35 10.28 5.44 -11.97
N THR A 36 10.23 4.90 -10.75
CA THR A 36 9.20 3.98 -10.30
C THR A 36 8.49 4.58 -9.09
N ASP A 37 7.18 4.70 -9.16
CA ASP A 37 6.32 5.20 -8.08
C ASP A 37 5.77 4.03 -7.27
N TYR A 38 5.78 4.14 -5.95
CA TYR A 38 5.36 3.11 -5.00
C TYR A 38 4.27 3.66 -4.07
N GLY A 39 3.23 2.87 -3.89
CA GLY A 39 2.13 3.19 -2.98
C GLY A 39 0.77 3.13 -3.64
N PHE A 40 -0.26 3.08 -2.80
CA PHE A 40 -1.65 3.19 -3.22
C PHE A 40 -2.51 3.40 -1.97
N PRO A 41 -3.45 4.36 -1.95
CA PRO A 41 -3.86 5.23 -3.05
C PRO A 41 -2.91 6.39 -3.37
N PHE A 42 -1.91 6.68 -2.54
CA PHE A 42 -0.95 7.75 -2.77
C PHE A 42 0.46 7.20 -3.00
N ASP A 43 1.23 7.85 -3.87
CA ASP A 43 2.63 7.49 -4.09
C ASP A 43 3.48 8.03 -2.93
N TRP A 44 3.92 7.13 -2.04
CA TRP A 44 4.75 7.51 -0.90
C TRP A 44 6.25 7.38 -1.18
N GLY A 45 6.63 6.57 -2.17
CA GLY A 45 8.01 6.32 -2.53
C GLY A 45 8.24 6.51 -4.02
N ILE A 46 9.28 7.25 -4.40
CA ILE A 46 9.69 7.41 -5.80
C ILE A 46 11.16 7.01 -5.94
N HIS A 47 11.44 6.05 -6.81
CA HIS A 47 12.80 5.64 -7.17
C HIS A 47 13.16 6.12 -8.56
N THR A 48 13.99 7.15 -8.66
CA THR A 48 14.49 7.67 -9.94
C THR A 48 15.77 6.95 -10.33
N THR A 49 15.81 6.40 -11.54
CA THR A 49 16.94 5.62 -12.09
C THR A 49 17.70 6.35 -13.19
N ASN A 50 17.08 7.31 -13.85
CA ASN A 50 17.72 8.08 -14.92
C ASN A 50 17.17 9.51 -14.98
N THR A 51 18.02 10.44 -15.39
CA THR A 51 17.67 11.84 -15.65
C THR A 51 18.34 12.32 -16.94
N ILE A 52 17.99 13.51 -17.41
CA ILE A 52 18.66 14.12 -18.56
C ILE A 52 20.18 14.33 -18.35
N ALA A 53 20.62 14.45 -17.10
CA ALA A 53 22.04 14.57 -16.75
C ALA A 53 22.78 13.21 -16.69
N GLY A 54 22.05 12.11 -16.83
CA GLY A 54 22.56 10.74 -16.79
C GLY A 54 21.88 9.87 -15.74
N PRO A 55 22.37 8.62 -15.59
CA PRO A 55 21.87 7.65 -14.62
C PRO A 55 22.00 8.17 -13.19
N VAL A 56 20.98 7.92 -12.36
CA VAL A 56 20.97 8.28 -10.95
C VAL A 56 20.36 7.14 -10.15
N ASP A 57 20.63 7.10 -8.84
CA ASP A 57 19.94 6.21 -7.91
C ASP A 57 19.41 7.07 -6.77
N LYS A 58 18.20 7.59 -6.94
CA LYS A 58 17.59 8.53 -5.99
C LYS A 58 16.27 7.98 -5.48
N TRP A 59 16.16 7.88 -4.16
CA TRP A 59 14.91 7.59 -3.46
C TRP A 59 14.36 8.87 -2.85
N SER A 60 13.09 9.14 -3.11
CA SER A 60 12.30 10.17 -2.46
C SER A 60 11.19 9.52 -1.66
N VAL A 61 11.01 9.92 -0.41
CA VAL A 61 9.98 9.38 0.49
C VAL A 61 9.11 10.53 0.97
N ASP A 62 7.82 10.45 0.68
CA ASP A 62 6.79 11.28 1.29
C ASP A 62 6.18 10.53 2.48
N ILE A 63 6.64 10.88 3.68
CA ILE A 63 6.16 10.29 4.94
C ILE A 63 4.67 10.60 5.15
N THR A 64 4.18 11.73 4.67
CA THR A 64 2.78 12.12 4.83
C THR A 64 1.89 11.21 4.01
N ALA A 65 2.26 10.97 2.74
CA ALA A 65 1.57 10.01 1.87
C ALA A 65 1.61 8.59 2.47
N LEU A 66 2.77 8.14 2.97
CA LEU A 66 2.88 6.83 3.63
C LEU A 66 1.93 6.69 4.82
N VAL A 67 1.83 7.71 5.66
CA VAL A 67 0.92 7.72 6.81
C VAL A 67 -0.54 7.66 6.34
N PHE A 68 -0.92 8.42 5.31
CA PHE A 68 -2.27 8.36 4.76
C PHE A 68 -2.61 7.00 4.18
N ASP A 69 -1.71 6.38 3.43
CA ASP A 69 -1.90 5.03 2.90
C ASP A 69 -2.07 4.00 4.02
N LEU A 70 -1.23 4.06 5.07
CA LEU A 70 -1.35 3.19 6.23
C LEU A 70 -2.68 3.36 6.96
N VAL A 71 -3.10 4.61 7.20
CA VAL A 71 -4.39 4.91 7.83
C VAL A 71 -5.54 4.42 6.97
N PHE A 72 -5.46 4.57 5.64
CA PHE A 72 -6.46 4.08 4.71
C PHE A 72 -6.61 2.55 4.80
N TRP A 73 -5.51 1.81 4.63
CA TRP A 73 -5.56 0.34 4.61
C TRP A 73 -5.89 -0.27 5.98
N LEU A 74 -5.27 0.21 7.05
CA LEU A 74 -5.52 -0.29 8.42
C LEU A 74 -6.87 0.17 8.95
N GLY A 75 -7.33 1.36 8.56
CA GLY A 75 -8.66 1.87 8.91
C GLY A 75 -9.76 1.01 8.32
N ILE A 76 -9.69 0.69 7.03
CA ILE A 76 -10.67 -0.20 6.38
C ILE A 76 -10.64 -1.60 7.01
N MET A 77 -9.45 -2.16 7.25
CA MET A 77 -9.30 -3.45 7.94
C MET A 77 -10.02 -3.47 9.29
N THR A 78 -9.82 -2.41 10.09
CA THR A 78 -10.42 -2.27 11.41
C THR A 78 -11.94 -2.22 11.33
N ILE A 79 -12.49 -1.43 10.38
CA ILE A 79 -13.95 -1.32 10.18
C ILE A 79 -14.55 -2.67 9.77
N ILE A 80 -13.97 -3.35 8.77
CA ILE A 80 -14.49 -4.65 8.30
C ILE A 80 -14.41 -5.70 9.42
N THR A 81 -13.29 -5.75 10.14
CA THR A 81 -13.10 -6.66 11.29
C THR A 81 -14.15 -6.40 12.36
N ALA A 82 -14.43 -5.13 12.70
CA ALA A 82 -15.45 -4.77 13.67
C ALA A 82 -16.87 -5.20 13.21
N LEU A 83 -17.20 -5.04 11.93
CA LEU A 83 -18.47 -5.50 11.35
C LEU A 83 -18.62 -7.03 11.39
N MET A 84 -17.55 -7.77 11.07
CA MET A 84 -17.54 -9.24 11.17
C MET A 84 -17.74 -9.69 12.62
N LEU A 85 -17.12 -9.00 13.59
CA LEU A 85 -17.31 -9.30 15.00
C LEU A 85 -18.72 -8.95 15.50
N TYR A 86 -19.29 -7.83 15.06
CA TYR A 86 -20.66 -7.45 15.41
C TYR A 86 -21.68 -8.48 14.93
N THR A 87 -21.62 -8.86 13.65
CA THR A 87 -22.46 -9.92 13.07
C THR A 87 -22.17 -11.30 13.63
N SER A 88 -21.00 -11.49 14.27
CA SER A 88 -20.70 -12.75 14.95
C SER A 88 -21.46 -12.94 16.26
N LYS A 89 -21.81 -11.84 16.93
CA LYS A 89 -22.49 -11.80 18.24
C LYS A 89 -24.01 -11.82 18.14
N SER A 90 -24.58 -11.33 17.04
CA SER A 90 -26.01 -11.44 16.71
C SER A 90 -26.36 -12.82 16.17
#